data_AF-A0ABD5KG55-F1
#
_entry.id   AF-A0ABD5KG55-F1
#
_cell.length_a   1.000
_cell.length_b   1.000
_cell.length_c   1.000
_cell.angle_alpha   90.00
_cell.angle_beta   90.00
_cell.angle_gamma   90.00
#
_symmetry.space_group_name_H-M   'P 1'
#
loop_
_entity.id
_entity.type
_entity.pdbx_description
1 polymer ?
#
loop_
_entity_poly.entity_id
_entity_poly.type
_entity_poly.pdbx_seq_one_letter_code
_entity_poly.pdbx_strand_id
1 'polypeptide(L)'
;MNEIDLYVDLLDEATANKILKEFSETVPGFSKKANLKQKKIHIRNIFRGQTSKVRNYKGGQRSPFYIHLNKFKNQQNDSYFGEVGSEILFRMLSLNNEIPEYYKLAIALKYQPEELFLILPDLVRNYEKSIPIFASYSVFETNQEAVDYLKATSEYLKENAFEKFLDNLLKGPMQSDESNYEFIIKEVAPLSLGEFINKKKDYKPIPDYLLYFSYLKTHPDLSEDIRIGMLLYATEQLVINKDEKVSVLAKKINENNKELHDEVIEENAKMKSLIKVLQSQITDFELMNDKFQKEVSRTEQIKKDFETEKKELLQFHLKNEDNINSLNKEITEMNNILKATQNELNLSNEKLTYFQNEFRAEENNDRIAVICAENNDFLKVFYSEIFQSTHDKWEIEKEKLTKYSFIYIQRDGLDSNMIYNMSEFCKKNNLNYSYFIAKGTKEIIERIAYHKLNLMEVQ
;
A
#
# COMPACT_ATOMS: atom_id res chain seq x y z
N MET A 1 60.51 -11.38 12.08
CA MET A 1 59.42 -11.38 11.08
C MET A 1 59.92 -12.13 9.86
N ASN A 2 59.17 -13.08 9.30
CA ASN A 2 59.58 -13.77 8.06
C ASN A 2 59.06 -13.02 6.81
N GLU A 3 59.43 -13.48 5.62
CA GLU A 3 59.09 -12.86 4.34
C GLU A 3 57.58 -12.80 4.10
N ILE A 4 56.83 -13.81 4.55
CA ILE A 4 55.36 -13.84 4.47
C ILE A 4 54.77 -12.77 5.36
N ASP A 5 55.25 -12.67 6.60
CA ASP A 5 54.73 -11.72 7.58
C ASP A 5 55.01 -10.28 7.14
N LEU A 6 56.23 -10.00 6.66
CA LEU A 6 56.61 -8.69 6.14
C LEU A 6 55.77 -8.34 4.91
N TYR A 7 55.65 -9.25 3.94
CA TYR A 7 54.82 -9.03 2.74
C TYR A 7 53.37 -8.71 3.10
N VAL A 8 52.77 -9.49 4.01
CA VAL A 8 51.37 -9.30 4.40
C VAL A 8 51.19 -7.99 5.18
N ASP A 9 52.15 -7.59 6.00
CA ASP A 9 52.11 -6.31 6.70
C ASP A 9 52.22 -5.10 5.78
N LEU A 10 52.85 -5.23 4.61
CA LEU A 10 52.94 -4.17 3.61
C LEU A 10 51.68 -4.04 2.72
N LEU A 11 50.72 -4.96 2.81
CA LEU A 11 49.51 -4.92 1.97
C LEU A 11 48.59 -3.75 2.31
N ASP A 12 48.01 -3.15 1.28
CA ASP A 12 46.88 -2.23 1.39
C ASP A 12 45.52 -2.97 1.33
N GLU A 13 44.44 -2.22 1.53
CA GLU A 13 43.08 -2.75 1.54
C GLU A 13 42.66 -3.36 0.19
N ALA A 14 43.02 -2.71 -0.92
CA ALA A 14 42.66 -3.16 -2.26
C ALA A 14 43.34 -4.50 -2.60
N THR A 15 44.63 -4.61 -2.30
CA THR A 15 45.44 -5.80 -2.56
C THR A 15 45.05 -6.94 -1.63
N ALA A 16 44.77 -6.66 -0.35
CA ALA A 16 44.26 -7.67 0.57
C ALA A 16 42.93 -8.29 0.06
N ASN A 17 42.00 -7.46 -0.45
CA ASN A 17 40.78 -7.96 -1.07
C ASN A 17 41.04 -8.79 -2.33
N LYS A 18 41.99 -8.38 -3.17
CA LYS A 18 42.39 -9.10 -4.38
C LYS A 18 42.95 -10.49 -4.07
N ILE A 19 43.80 -10.60 -3.04
CA ILE A 19 44.37 -11.88 -2.58
C ILE A 19 43.26 -12.79 -2.04
N LEU A 20 42.36 -12.29 -1.19
CA LEU A 20 41.23 -13.08 -0.68
C LEU A 20 40.35 -13.63 -1.82
N LYS A 21 40.06 -12.80 -2.83
CA LYS A 21 39.32 -13.21 -4.03
C LYS A 21 40.09 -14.26 -4.83
N GLU A 22 41.40 -14.09 -4.99
CA GLU A 22 42.27 -15.05 -5.69
C GLU A 22 42.19 -16.45 -5.07
N PHE A 23 42.25 -16.55 -3.76
CA PHE A 23 42.17 -17.84 -3.06
C PHE A 23 40.72 -18.29 -2.80
N SER A 24 39.72 -17.52 -3.25
CA SER A 24 38.29 -17.77 -3.00
C SER A 24 37.98 -17.94 -1.50
N GLU A 25 38.67 -17.17 -0.66
CA GLU A 25 38.58 -17.21 0.80
C GLU A 25 37.84 -15.96 1.34
N THR A 26 37.10 -16.16 2.42
CA THR A 26 36.39 -15.09 3.13
C THR A 26 36.78 -15.14 4.59
N VAL A 27 37.07 -13.98 5.18
CA VAL A 27 37.46 -13.91 6.60
C VAL A 27 36.35 -14.51 7.47
N PRO A 28 36.63 -15.57 8.27
CA PRO A 28 35.64 -16.24 9.10
C PRO A 28 34.93 -15.27 10.04
N GLY A 29 33.61 -15.37 10.14
CA GLY A 29 32.78 -14.51 11.01
C GLY A 29 32.44 -13.13 10.46
N PHE A 30 32.92 -12.76 9.26
CA PHE A 30 32.66 -11.45 8.66
C PHE A 30 32.07 -11.59 7.26
N SER A 31 30.74 -11.59 7.17
CA SER A 31 30.00 -11.79 5.92
C SER A 31 29.95 -10.56 5.01
N LYS A 32 30.21 -9.34 5.51
CA LYS A 32 30.03 -8.12 4.71
C LYS A 32 31.24 -7.17 4.64
N LYS A 33 32.01 -6.93 5.71
CA LYS A 33 33.29 -6.16 5.64
C LYS A 33 34.22 -6.50 6.81
N ALA A 34 35.25 -7.32 6.58
CA ALA A 34 36.37 -7.45 7.51
C ALA A 34 37.30 -6.22 7.39
N ASN A 35 37.94 -5.81 8.48
CA ASN A 35 38.94 -4.73 8.45
C ASN A 35 40.31 -5.25 7.94
N LEU A 36 41.21 -4.33 7.53
CA LEU A 36 42.53 -4.67 6.98
C LEU A 36 43.33 -5.63 7.88
N LYS A 37 43.33 -5.37 9.20
CA LYS A 37 44.05 -6.20 10.17
C LYS A 37 43.57 -7.65 10.16
N GLN A 38 42.26 -7.86 10.13
CA GLN A 38 41.64 -9.19 10.05
C GLN A 38 41.94 -9.87 8.71
N LYS A 39 41.89 -9.12 7.61
CA LYS A 39 42.26 -9.63 6.28
C LYS A 39 43.72 -10.07 6.24
N LYS A 40 44.64 -9.26 6.75
CA LYS A 40 46.08 -9.59 6.88
C LYS A 40 46.29 -10.86 7.70
N ILE A 41 45.66 -10.98 8.87
CA ILE A 41 45.74 -12.22 9.68
C ILE A 41 45.26 -13.43 8.88
N HIS A 42 44.12 -13.32 8.19
CA HIS A 42 43.58 -14.43 7.42
C HIS A 42 44.47 -14.78 6.21
N ILE A 43 45.01 -13.78 5.51
CA ILE A 43 45.94 -13.96 4.39
C ILE A 43 47.23 -14.66 4.85
N ARG A 44 47.78 -14.35 6.04
CA ARG A 44 48.91 -15.11 6.60
C ARG A 44 48.57 -16.59 6.72
N ASN A 45 47.39 -16.92 7.21
CA ASN A 45 46.95 -18.30 7.36
C ASN A 45 46.77 -19.00 6.00
N ILE A 46 46.27 -18.29 4.99
CA ILE A 46 46.19 -18.78 3.59
C ILE A 46 47.59 -19.09 3.07
N PHE A 47 48.51 -18.13 3.16
CA PHE A 47 49.90 -18.27 2.68
C PHE A 47 50.69 -19.35 3.40
N ARG A 48 50.41 -19.59 4.69
CA ARG A 48 50.97 -20.71 5.47
C ARG A 48 50.27 -22.06 5.21
N GLY A 49 49.27 -22.11 4.33
CA GLY A 49 48.52 -23.33 4.00
C GLY A 49 47.61 -23.86 5.12
N GLN A 50 47.22 -22.98 6.05
CA GLN A 50 46.45 -23.35 7.24
C GLN A 50 44.93 -23.23 7.07
N THR A 51 44.43 -22.79 5.89
CA THR A 51 43.00 -22.70 5.62
C THR A 51 42.44 -23.93 4.88
N SER A 52 41.15 -24.21 5.10
CA SER A 52 40.48 -25.44 4.65
C SER A 52 40.35 -25.55 3.13
N LYS A 53 40.16 -24.44 2.41
CA LYS A 53 40.05 -24.46 0.93
C LYS A 53 41.39 -24.64 0.24
N VAL A 54 42.46 -24.14 0.86
CA VAL A 54 43.82 -24.21 0.31
C VAL A 54 44.40 -25.62 0.41
N ARG A 55 44.00 -26.42 1.42
CA ARG A 55 44.34 -27.86 1.47
C ARG A 55 43.86 -28.66 0.26
N ASN A 56 42.85 -28.17 -0.47
CA ASN A 56 42.28 -28.81 -1.65
C ASN A 56 42.89 -28.31 -2.97
N TYR A 57 43.82 -27.35 -2.94
CA TYR A 57 44.57 -26.94 -4.14
C TYR A 57 45.52 -28.09 -4.52
N LYS A 58 45.09 -28.83 -5.54
CA LYS A 58 45.69 -30.06 -6.10
C LYS A 58 47.23 -30.04 -6.10
N GLY A 59 47.83 -31.06 -5.48
CA GLY A 59 49.18 -31.52 -5.82
C GLY A 59 50.35 -30.97 -5.02
N GLY A 60 50.20 -30.75 -3.70
CA GLY A 60 51.25 -30.98 -2.69
C GLY A 60 52.66 -30.37 -2.80
N GLN A 61 52.99 -29.53 -3.80
CA GLN A 61 54.40 -29.16 -4.05
C GLN A 61 54.73 -27.67 -4.02
N ARG A 62 53.75 -26.74 -3.99
CA ARG A 62 54.06 -25.30 -3.93
C ARG A 62 53.25 -24.58 -2.86
N SER A 63 53.95 -23.87 -1.98
CA SER A 63 53.30 -23.07 -0.94
C SER A 63 52.39 -22.00 -1.58
N PRO A 64 51.19 -21.74 -1.03
CA PRO A 64 50.24 -20.77 -1.57
C PRO A 64 50.84 -19.37 -1.75
N PHE A 65 51.78 -19.00 -0.88
CA PHE A 65 52.55 -17.78 -1.00
C PHE A 65 53.32 -17.70 -2.32
N TYR A 66 54.10 -18.72 -2.66
CA TYR A 66 54.88 -18.75 -3.90
C TYR A 66 54.01 -18.89 -5.15
N ILE A 67 52.81 -19.50 -5.03
CA ILE A 67 51.81 -19.50 -6.11
C ILE A 67 51.35 -18.07 -6.41
N HIS A 68 51.04 -17.30 -5.37
CA HIS A 68 50.68 -15.90 -5.51
C HIS A 68 51.82 -15.07 -6.11
N LEU A 69 53.05 -15.24 -5.61
CA LEU A 69 54.25 -14.54 -6.12
C LEU A 69 54.53 -14.83 -7.60
N ASN A 70 54.20 -16.02 -8.11
CA ASN A 70 54.39 -16.34 -9.52
C ASN A 70 53.59 -15.43 -10.47
N LYS A 71 52.53 -14.76 -10.00
CA LYS A 71 51.77 -13.79 -10.82
C LYS A 71 52.53 -12.51 -11.11
N PHE A 72 53.60 -12.24 -10.36
CA PHE A 72 54.50 -11.13 -10.61
C PHE A 72 55.53 -11.47 -11.71
N LYS A 73 55.53 -12.71 -12.21
CA LYS A 73 56.22 -13.07 -13.45
C LYS A 73 55.31 -12.77 -14.64
N ASN A 74 55.68 -11.76 -15.41
CA ASN A 74 55.03 -11.40 -16.66
C ASN A 74 56.09 -10.85 -17.62
N GLN A 75 55.77 -10.77 -18.91
CA GLN A 75 56.72 -10.35 -19.94
C GLN A 75 57.37 -8.99 -19.64
N GLN A 76 56.62 -8.05 -19.06
CA GLN A 76 57.11 -6.73 -18.71
C GLN A 76 58.15 -6.83 -17.58
N ASN A 77 57.79 -7.45 -16.46
CA ASN A 77 58.70 -7.63 -15.32
C ASN A 77 59.90 -8.51 -15.68
N ASP A 78 59.74 -9.54 -16.52
CA ASP A 78 60.84 -10.38 -16.99
C ASP A 78 61.84 -9.54 -17.82
N SER A 79 61.34 -8.63 -18.66
CA SER A 79 62.20 -7.71 -19.43
C SER A 79 62.95 -6.71 -18.56
N TYR A 80 62.36 -6.26 -17.45
CA TYR A 80 62.96 -5.26 -16.56
C TYR A 80 63.86 -5.86 -15.48
N PHE A 81 63.54 -7.04 -14.96
CA PHE A 81 64.18 -7.60 -13.76
C PHE A 81 64.81 -8.97 -13.97
N GLY A 82 64.53 -9.64 -15.10
CA GLY A 82 64.93 -11.03 -15.34
C GLY A 82 66.44 -11.27 -15.45
N GLU A 83 67.18 -10.29 -15.97
CA GLU A 83 68.64 -10.37 -16.20
C GLU A 83 69.44 -9.41 -15.31
N VAL A 84 68.77 -8.71 -14.39
CA VAL A 84 69.38 -7.66 -13.57
C VAL A 84 69.97 -8.27 -12.30
N GLY A 85 71.24 -7.95 -12.01
CA GLY A 85 71.90 -8.36 -10.77
C GLY A 85 71.20 -7.82 -9.52
N SER A 86 71.34 -8.54 -8.40
CA SER A 86 70.62 -8.26 -7.14
C SER A 86 70.80 -6.84 -6.61
N GLU A 87 72.03 -6.31 -6.63
CA GLU A 87 72.32 -4.95 -6.18
C GLU A 87 71.57 -3.89 -7.00
N ILE A 88 71.60 -4.03 -8.33
CA ILE A 88 70.90 -3.12 -9.25
C ILE A 88 69.39 -3.25 -9.06
N LEU A 89 68.87 -4.48 -8.90
CA LEU A 89 67.45 -4.70 -8.64
C LEU A 89 67.01 -3.98 -7.36
N PHE A 90 67.69 -4.19 -6.24
CA PHE A 90 67.31 -3.57 -4.96
C PHE A 90 67.42 -2.04 -5.00
N ARG A 91 68.38 -1.50 -5.76
CA ARG A 91 68.50 -0.08 -6.03
C ARG A 91 67.34 0.48 -6.87
N MET A 92 66.96 -0.21 -7.95
CA MET A 92 65.76 0.14 -8.74
C MET A 92 64.50 0.15 -7.87
N LEU A 93 64.33 -0.86 -7.01
CA LEU A 93 63.20 -0.94 -6.08
C LEU A 93 63.25 0.17 -5.02
N SER A 94 64.44 0.55 -4.55
CA SER A 94 64.62 1.64 -3.58
C SER A 94 64.20 2.99 -4.14
N LEU A 95 64.68 3.32 -5.35
CA LEU A 95 64.50 4.64 -5.97
C LEU A 95 63.10 4.85 -6.58
N ASN A 96 62.38 3.76 -6.90
CA ASN A 96 61.05 3.87 -7.48
C ASN A 96 59.97 4.05 -6.40
N ASN A 97 59.54 5.29 -6.20
CA ASN A 97 58.51 5.65 -5.22
C ASN A 97 57.06 5.36 -5.69
N GLU A 98 56.86 5.09 -6.99
CA GLU A 98 55.53 4.82 -7.53
C GLU A 98 55.08 3.37 -7.26
N ILE A 99 56.04 2.46 -7.10
CA ILE A 99 55.76 1.05 -6.81
C ILE A 99 55.47 0.86 -5.32
N PRO A 100 54.32 0.26 -4.93
CA PRO A 100 54.04 -0.02 -3.52
C PRO A 100 55.06 -1.00 -2.89
N GLU A 101 55.38 -0.82 -1.61
CA GLU A 101 56.38 -1.61 -0.89
C GLU A 101 56.10 -3.13 -0.90
N TYR A 102 54.83 -3.55 -0.82
CA TYR A 102 54.49 -4.98 -0.95
C TYR A 102 54.88 -5.53 -2.33
N TYR A 103 54.70 -4.73 -3.39
CA TYR A 103 55.01 -5.11 -4.76
C TYR A 103 56.52 -5.19 -4.94
N LYS A 104 57.28 -4.21 -4.38
CA LYS A 104 58.75 -4.27 -4.37
C LYS A 104 59.26 -5.55 -3.73
N LEU A 105 58.72 -5.91 -2.55
CA LEU A 105 59.09 -7.14 -1.87
C LEU A 105 58.72 -8.40 -2.67
N ALA A 106 57.57 -8.42 -3.34
CA ALA A 106 57.19 -9.52 -4.22
C ALA A 106 58.11 -9.69 -5.44
N ILE A 107 58.52 -8.58 -6.06
CA ILE A 107 59.51 -8.61 -7.16
C ILE A 107 60.84 -9.14 -6.67
N ALA A 108 61.34 -8.64 -5.54
CA ALA A 108 62.59 -9.12 -4.94
C ALA A 108 62.53 -10.63 -4.62
N LEU A 109 61.46 -11.10 -3.97
CA LEU A 109 61.23 -12.52 -3.68
C LEU A 109 61.14 -13.38 -4.94
N LYS A 110 60.74 -12.79 -6.07
CA LYS A 110 60.54 -13.51 -7.32
C LYS A 110 61.81 -13.65 -8.15
N TYR A 111 62.60 -12.58 -8.26
CA TYR A 111 63.76 -12.52 -9.15
C TYR A 111 65.09 -12.75 -8.43
N GLN A 112 65.22 -12.35 -7.17
CA GLN A 112 66.47 -12.45 -6.38
C GLN A 112 66.18 -13.00 -4.97
N PRO A 113 65.58 -14.21 -4.84
CA PRO A 113 65.15 -14.74 -3.54
C PRO A 113 66.31 -14.98 -2.58
N GLU A 114 67.45 -15.49 -3.09
CA GLU A 114 68.60 -15.86 -2.26
C GLU A 114 69.21 -14.62 -1.58
N GLU A 115 69.46 -13.58 -2.36
CA GLU A 115 69.99 -12.31 -1.87
C GLU A 115 68.99 -11.59 -0.98
N LEU A 116 67.71 -11.68 -1.30
CA LEU A 116 66.67 -11.10 -0.44
C LEU A 116 66.68 -11.75 0.95
N PHE A 117 66.85 -13.07 1.05
CA PHE A 117 66.91 -13.74 2.35
C PHE A 117 68.09 -13.27 3.21
N LEU A 118 69.21 -12.88 2.59
CA LEU A 118 70.36 -12.32 3.30
C LEU A 118 70.04 -10.93 3.88
N ILE A 119 69.28 -10.11 3.15
CA ILE A 119 68.99 -8.71 3.53
C ILE A 119 67.65 -8.54 4.26
N LEU A 120 66.82 -9.59 4.33
CA LEU A 120 65.51 -9.58 4.99
C LEU A 120 65.56 -9.02 6.42
N PRO A 121 66.56 -9.33 7.28
CA PRO A 121 66.66 -8.73 8.61
C PRO A 121 66.73 -7.20 8.59
N ASP A 122 67.42 -6.62 7.59
CA ASP A 122 67.54 -5.17 7.45
C ASP A 122 66.25 -4.56 6.89
N LEU A 123 65.58 -5.26 5.96
CA LEU A 123 64.25 -4.84 5.49
C LEU A 123 63.22 -4.79 6.62
N VAL A 124 63.22 -5.80 7.51
CA VAL A 124 62.34 -5.84 8.69
C VAL A 124 62.67 -4.68 9.63
N ARG A 125 63.96 -4.41 9.88
CA ARG A 125 64.40 -3.28 10.71
C ARG A 125 63.96 -1.93 10.13
N ASN A 126 64.01 -1.78 8.81
CA ASN A 126 63.55 -0.58 8.11
C ASN A 126 62.03 -0.41 8.25
N TYR A 127 61.26 -1.49 8.07
CA TYR A 127 59.82 -1.50 8.29
C TYR A 127 59.45 -1.11 9.74
N GLU A 128 60.11 -1.69 10.74
CA GLU A 128 59.87 -1.37 12.16
C GLU A 128 60.18 0.10 12.49
N LYS A 129 61.18 0.69 11.82
CA LYS A 129 61.52 2.12 11.92
C LYS A 129 60.59 3.03 11.10
N SER A 130 59.57 2.48 10.42
CA SER A 130 58.65 3.23 9.56
C SER A 130 59.35 4.00 8.44
N ILE A 131 60.42 3.43 7.87
CA ILE A 131 61.09 3.93 6.65
C ILE A 131 60.91 2.92 5.50
N PRO A 132 61.10 3.32 4.23
CA PRO A 132 61.00 2.40 3.09
C PRO A 132 61.89 1.17 3.27
N ILE A 133 61.39 -0.02 2.92
CA ILE A 133 62.08 -1.26 3.31
C ILE A 133 63.45 -1.38 2.62
N PHE A 134 63.57 -0.87 1.38
CA PHE A 134 64.81 -0.85 0.60
C PHE A 134 65.66 0.43 0.76
N ALA A 135 65.44 1.24 1.81
CA ALA A 135 66.10 2.56 1.95
C ALA A 135 67.65 2.53 1.87
N SER A 136 68.29 1.45 2.31
CA SER A 136 69.76 1.30 2.30
C SER A 136 70.37 1.34 0.89
N TYR A 137 69.58 1.07 -0.15
CA TYR A 137 70.04 1.02 -1.54
C TYR A 137 69.79 2.34 -2.29
N SER A 138 69.44 3.42 -1.60
CA SER A 138 69.09 4.70 -2.23
C SER A 138 70.29 5.56 -2.65
N VAL A 139 71.51 5.22 -2.20
CA VAL A 139 72.72 6.04 -2.41
C VAL A 139 73.80 5.24 -3.11
N PHE A 140 74.43 5.83 -4.13
CA PHE A 140 75.60 5.26 -4.80
C PHE A 140 76.84 5.52 -3.95
N GLU A 141 77.60 4.47 -3.64
CA GLU A 141 78.85 4.60 -2.89
C GLU A 141 80.01 4.98 -3.82
N THR A 142 79.93 4.54 -5.09
CA THR A 142 80.95 4.80 -6.12
C THR A 142 80.36 5.34 -7.43
N ASN A 143 81.16 6.09 -8.19
CA ASN A 143 80.80 6.52 -9.55
C ASN A 143 80.57 5.33 -10.48
N GLN A 144 81.27 4.22 -10.26
CA GLN A 144 81.13 3.00 -11.06
C GLN A 144 79.75 2.36 -10.86
N GLU A 145 79.25 2.28 -9.62
CA GLU A 145 77.87 1.82 -9.35
C GLU A 145 76.83 2.69 -10.05
N ALA A 146 77.02 4.01 -10.08
CA ALA A 146 76.12 4.92 -10.79
C ALA A 146 76.14 4.65 -12.30
N VAL A 147 77.33 4.45 -12.89
CA VAL A 147 77.49 4.12 -14.31
C VAL A 147 76.86 2.76 -14.64
N ASP A 148 77.06 1.74 -13.81
CA ASP A 148 76.54 0.40 -14.06
C ASP A 148 75.02 0.33 -13.87
N TYR A 149 74.49 1.05 -12.88
CA TYR A 149 73.05 1.27 -12.74
C TYR A 149 72.46 1.94 -13.99
N LEU A 150 73.10 3.01 -14.48
CA LEU A 150 72.65 3.70 -15.70
C LEU A 150 72.72 2.78 -16.92
N LYS A 151 73.77 1.98 -17.09
CA LYS A 151 73.87 1.00 -18.19
C LYS A 151 72.80 -0.08 -18.13
N ALA A 152 72.48 -0.57 -16.93
CA ALA A 152 71.48 -1.61 -16.75
C ALA A 152 70.05 -1.10 -16.91
N THR A 153 69.78 0.15 -16.51
CA THR A 153 68.46 0.79 -16.58
C THR A 153 68.20 1.49 -17.92
N SER A 154 69.24 1.94 -18.62
CA SER A 154 69.12 2.68 -19.88
C SER A 154 69.20 1.74 -21.08
N GLU A 155 68.12 1.70 -21.86
CA GLU A 155 68.13 1.07 -23.19
C GLU A 155 69.12 1.76 -24.15
N TYR A 156 69.49 3.01 -23.86
CA TYR A 156 70.33 3.89 -24.67
C TYR A 156 71.78 4.00 -24.18
N LEU A 157 72.23 3.12 -23.29
CA LEU A 157 73.65 2.99 -22.92
C LEU A 157 74.25 1.63 -23.32
N LYS A 158 73.51 0.83 -24.10
CA LYS A 158 73.93 -0.46 -24.65
C LYS A 158 74.66 -0.28 -26.00
N GLU A 159 75.39 -1.28 -26.47
CA GLU A 159 75.92 -1.30 -27.84
C GLU A 159 74.78 -1.07 -28.85
N ASN A 160 74.96 -0.11 -29.77
CA ASN A 160 73.93 0.41 -30.70
C ASN A 160 72.86 1.35 -30.11
N ALA A 161 73.10 1.90 -28.92
CA ALA A 161 72.25 2.92 -28.30
C ALA A 161 71.85 4.06 -29.23
N PHE A 162 72.82 4.58 -29.99
CA PHE A 162 72.62 5.69 -30.91
C PHE A 162 71.59 5.34 -32.00
N GLU A 163 71.75 4.18 -32.64
CA GLU A 163 70.82 3.75 -33.69
C GLU A 163 69.44 3.40 -33.14
N LYS A 164 69.36 2.79 -31.96
CA LYS A 164 68.08 2.53 -31.30
C LYS A 164 67.35 3.82 -30.93
N PHE A 165 68.07 4.82 -30.44
CA PHE A 165 67.50 6.13 -30.13
C PHE A 165 67.00 6.83 -31.39
N LEU A 166 67.80 6.80 -32.47
CA LEU A 166 67.37 7.33 -33.76
C LEU A 166 66.11 6.61 -34.27
N ASP A 167 66.10 5.29 -34.27
CA ASP A 167 64.96 4.50 -34.75
C ASP A 167 63.70 4.72 -33.89
N ASN A 168 63.84 4.92 -32.58
CA ASN A 168 62.73 5.24 -31.68
C ASN A 168 62.16 6.65 -31.91
N LEU A 169 63.02 7.63 -32.22
CA LEU A 169 62.58 8.97 -32.59
C LEU A 169 61.75 8.96 -33.90
N LEU A 170 62.14 8.13 -34.88
CA LEU A 170 61.38 7.94 -36.11
C LEU A 170 60.01 7.30 -35.88
N LYS A 171 59.97 6.24 -35.07
CA LYS A 171 58.74 5.48 -34.80
C LYS A 171 57.73 6.20 -33.91
N GLY A 172 58.14 7.23 -33.17
CA GLY A 172 57.26 7.93 -32.23
C GLY A 172 57.03 9.39 -32.63
N PRO A 173 57.80 10.35 -32.08
CA PRO A 173 57.58 11.79 -32.28
C PRO A 173 57.50 12.28 -33.72
N MET A 174 58.15 11.59 -34.66
CA MET A 174 58.37 12.06 -36.03
C MET A 174 57.44 11.39 -37.05
N GLN A 175 56.53 10.49 -36.63
CA GLN A 175 55.60 9.79 -37.53
C GLN A 175 54.74 10.75 -38.38
N SER A 176 54.33 11.89 -37.84
CA SER A 176 53.55 12.89 -38.59
C SER A 176 54.35 13.64 -39.66
N ASP A 177 55.68 13.57 -39.61
CA ASP A 177 56.61 14.28 -40.49
C ASP A 177 57.36 13.32 -41.45
N GLU A 178 56.97 12.03 -41.47
CA GLU A 178 57.58 10.97 -42.30
C GLU A 178 57.63 11.32 -43.80
N SER A 179 56.62 11.99 -44.33
CA SER A 179 56.58 12.36 -45.75
C SER A 179 57.65 13.37 -46.15
N ASN A 180 58.12 14.20 -45.22
CA ASN A 180 59.23 15.14 -45.46
C ASN A 180 60.59 14.48 -45.19
N TYR A 181 60.64 13.46 -44.34
CA TYR A 181 61.88 12.81 -43.90
C TYR A 181 62.66 12.17 -45.05
N GLU A 182 62.01 11.39 -45.92
CA GLU A 182 62.69 10.74 -47.05
C GLU A 182 63.25 11.74 -48.07
N PHE A 183 62.55 12.86 -48.27
CA PHE A 183 63.02 13.94 -49.14
C PHE A 183 64.27 14.59 -48.54
N ILE A 184 64.23 14.92 -47.25
CA ILE A 184 65.35 15.58 -46.56
C ILE A 184 66.59 14.69 -46.53
N ILE A 185 66.44 13.39 -46.29
CA ILE A 185 67.55 12.43 -46.36
C ILE A 185 68.30 12.56 -47.69
N LYS A 186 67.59 12.63 -48.82
CA LYS A 186 68.20 12.70 -50.15
C LYS A 186 68.98 13.99 -50.36
N GLU A 187 68.48 15.09 -49.81
CA GLU A 187 69.10 16.41 -49.91
C GLU A 187 70.32 16.57 -48.99
N VAL A 188 70.30 15.97 -47.80
CA VAL A 188 71.40 16.11 -46.82
C VAL A 188 72.49 15.04 -46.95
N ALA A 189 72.19 13.86 -47.50
CA ALA A 189 73.13 12.77 -47.70
C ALA A 189 74.41 13.14 -48.49
N PRO A 190 74.38 13.99 -49.54
CA PRO A 190 75.59 14.33 -50.29
C PRO A 190 76.41 15.46 -49.65
N LEU A 191 75.92 16.10 -48.58
CA LEU A 191 76.56 17.26 -47.99
C LEU A 191 77.65 16.84 -47.00
N SER A 192 78.81 17.49 -47.07
CA SER A 192 79.76 17.44 -45.96
C SER A 192 79.25 18.21 -44.74
N LEU A 193 79.85 17.98 -43.57
CA LEU A 193 79.42 18.63 -42.32
C LEU A 193 79.45 20.16 -42.42
N GLY A 194 80.51 20.70 -43.04
CA GLY A 194 80.63 22.14 -43.26
C GLY A 194 79.56 22.69 -44.21
N GLU A 195 79.22 21.96 -45.26
CA GLU A 195 78.17 22.35 -46.19
C GLU A 195 76.78 22.27 -45.56
N PHE A 196 76.51 21.22 -44.78
CA PHE A 196 75.27 21.07 -44.04
C PHE A 196 75.02 22.24 -43.08
N ILE A 197 76.01 22.59 -42.24
CA ILE A 197 75.87 23.69 -41.28
C ILE A 197 75.66 25.05 -41.98
N ASN A 198 76.28 25.26 -43.14
CA ASN A 198 76.14 26.50 -43.89
C ASN A 198 74.81 26.58 -44.65
N LYS A 199 74.32 25.46 -45.21
CA LYS A 199 73.10 25.41 -46.04
C LYS A 199 71.83 25.13 -45.24
N LYS A 200 71.91 24.71 -43.97
CA LYS A 200 70.72 24.33 -43.18
C LYS A 200 69.61 25.39 -43.15
N LYS A 201 69.97 26.68 -43.23
CA LYS A 201 69.02 27.80 -43.23
C LYS A 201 68.19 27.90 -44.52
N ASP A 202 68.71 27.36 -45.62
CA ASP A 202 68.08 27.41 -46.94
C ASP A 202 66.93 26.40 -47.05
N TYR A 203 66.90 25.40 -46.15
CA TYR A 203 65.84 24.39 -46.06
C TYR A 203 64.63 24.84 -45.24
N LYS A 204 64.54 26.11 -44.81
CA LYS A 204 63.33 26.62 -44.16
C LYS A 204 62.13 26.50 -45.12
N PRO A 205 60.95 26.04 -44.67
CA PRO A 205 60.49 26.01 -43.27
C PRO A 205 60.73 24.69 -42.51
N ILE A 206 61.61 23.80 -43.00
CA ILE A 206 61.86 22.51 -42.34
C ILE A 206 62.42 22.74 -40.92
N PRO A 207 61.87 22.08 -39.89
CA PRO A 207 62.37 22.19 -38.53
C PRO A 207 63.81 21.69 -38.38
N ASP A 208 64.63 22.42 -37.61
CA ASP A 208 66.04 22.09 -37.38
C ASP A 208 66.22 20.66 -36.83
N TYR A 209 65.34 20.20 -35.93
CA TYR A 209 65.44 18.83 -35.39
C TYR A 209 65.39 17.77 -36.50
N LEU A 210 64.58 17.97 -37.55
CA LEU A 210 64.40 17.04 -38.66
C LEU A 210 65.62 17.04 -39.59
N LEU A 211 66.23 18.21 -39.82
CA LEU A 211 67.46 18.35 -40.61
C LEU A 211 68.65 17.66 -39.94
N TYR A 212 68.89 17.96 -38.66
CA TYR A 212 70.00 17.37 -37.89
C TYR A 212 69.83 15.86 -37.73
N PHE A 213 68.59 15.40 -37.50
CA PHE A 213 68.27 13.99 -37.42
C PHE A 213 68.53 13.25 -38.75
N SER A 214 68.10 13.81 -39.88
CA SER A 214 68.31 13.22 -41.21
C SER A 214 69.79 13.17 -41.60
N TYR A 215 70.55 14.20 -41.22
CA TYR A 215 72.00 14.23 -41.43
C TYR A 215 72.72 13.15 -40.60
N LEU A 216 72.35 12.99 -39.32
CA LEU A 216 72.90 11.95 -38.44
C LEU A 216 72.65 10.53 -38.95
N LYS A 217 71.51 10.28 -39.59
CA LYS A 217 71.17 8.95 -40.13
C LYS A 217 71.96 8.61 -41.40
N THR A 218 72.32 9.63 -42.19
CA THR A 218 73.03 9.46 -43.47
C THR A 218 74.55 9.42 -43.33
N HIS A 219 75.09 9.86 -42.18
CA HIS A 219 76.52 9.95 -41.91
C HIS A 219 76.92 9.21 -40.61
N PRO A 220 76.85 7.86 -40.60
CA PRO A 220 77.18 7.05 -39.41
C PRO A 220 78.67 7.08 -39.04
N ASP A 221 79.52 7.54 -39.96
CA ASP A 221 80.98 7.64 -39.89
C ASP A 221 81.49 8.89 -39.16
N LEU A 222 80.60 9.83 -38.79
CA LEU A 222 80.96 10.99 -37.98
C LEU A 222 81.56 10.57 -36.63
N SER A 223 82.46 11.40 -36.09
CA SER A 223 83.02 11.16 -34.76
C SER A 223 81.92 11.17 -33.68
N GLU A 224 82.09 10.33 -32.67
CA GLU A 224 81.08 10.11 -31.63
C GLU A 224 80.68 11.40 -30.92
N ASP A 225 81.64 12.29 -30.62
CA ASP A 225 81.37 13.58 -29.99
C ASP A 225 80.46 14.48 -30.84
N ILE A 226 80.69 14.52 -32.17
CA ILE A 226 79.85 15.29 -33.10
C ILE A 226 78.46 14.68 -33.18
N ARG A 227 78.39 13.34 -33.25
CA ARG A 227 77.12 12.61 -33.31
C ARG A 227 76.27 12.86 -32.06
N ILE A 228 76.87 12.76 -30.87
CA ILE A 228 76.20 13.06 -29.59
C ILE A 228 75.74 14.52 -29.55
N GLY A 229 76.63 15.46 -29.90
CA GLY A 229 76.28 16.89 -29.89
C GLY A 229 75.11 17.24 -30.81
N MET A 230 75.11 16.72 -32.05
CA MET A 230 74.02 16.92 -33.01
C MET A 230 72.73 16.23 -32.55
N LEU A 231 72.82 15.08 -31.88
CA LEU A 231 71.66 14.35 -31.39
C LEU A 231 70.99 15.09 -30.22
N LEU A 232 71.79 15.58 -29.27
CA LEU A 232 71.31 16.38 -28.16
C LEU A 232 70.63 17.66 -28.67
N TYR A 233 71.24 18.33 -29.65
CA TYR A 233 70.65 19.51 -30.29
C TYR A 233 69.32 19.19 -30.99
N ALA A 234 69.27 18.10 -31.78
CA ALA A 234 68.03 17.68 -32.43
C ALA A 234 66.93 17.36 -31.39
N THR A 235 67.30 16.71 -30.29
CA THR A 235 66.36 16.36 -29.21
C THR A 235 65.84 17.61 -28.51
N GLU A 236 66.70 18.58 -28.20
CA GLU A 236 66.30 19.87 -27.62
C GLU A 236 65.31 20.61 -28.53
N GLN A 237 65.63 20.72 -29.83
CA GLN A 237 64.76 21.39 -30.80
C GLN A 237 63.41 20.67 -30.97
N LEU A 238 63.39 19.33 -30.87
CA LEU A 238 62.16 18.54 -30.89
C LEU A 238 61.28 18.84 -29.66
N VAL A 239 61.88 18.95 -28.46
CA VAL A 239 61.18 19.28 -27.23
C VAL A 239 60.57 20.68 -27.32
N ILE A 240 61.36 21.68 -27.73
CA ILE A 240 60.88 23.07 -27.90
C ILE A 240 59.68 23.13 -28.86
N ASN A 241 59.77 22.47 -30.01
CA ASN A 241 58.69 22.47 -31.00
C ASN A 241 57.40 21.82 -30.45
N LYS A 242 57.55 20.75 -29.66
CA LYS A 242 56.41 20.08 -29.02
C LYS A 242 55.80 20.92 -27.90
N ASP A 243 56.62 21.54 -27.05
CA ASP A 243 56.14 22.39 -25.96
C ASP A 243 55.36 23.61 -26.47
N GLU A 244 55.80 24.21 -27.58
CA GLU A 244 55.04 25.27 -28.25
C GLU A 244 53.67 24.78 -28.74
N LYS A 245 53.62 23.63 -29.42
CA LYS A 245 52.36 23.04 -29.89
C LYS A 245 51.42 22.66 -28.72
N VAL A 246 51.97 22.06 -27.66
CA VAL A 246 51.22 21.69 -26.46
C VAL A 246 50.71 22.92 -25.72
N SER A 247 51.51 23.99 -25.60
CA SER A 247 51.08 25.24 -24.99
C SER A 247 49.92 25.89 -25.74
N VAL A 248 49.95 25.88 -27.08
CA VAL A 248 48.86 26.38 -27.92
C VAL A 248 47.59 25.54 -27.74
N LEU A 249 47.72 24.21 -27.70
CA LEU A 249 46.58 23.31 -27.45
C LEU A 249 46.01 23.47 -26.03
N ALA A 250 46.87 23.60 -25.02
CA ALA A 250 46.46 23.79 -23.63
C ALA A 250 45.69 25.11 -23.44
N LYS A 251 46.10 26.19 -24.13
CA LYS A 251 45.34 27.44 -24.15
C LYS A 251 43.94 27.26 -24.74
N LYS A 252 43.83 26.61 -25.91
CA LYS A 252 42.52 26.31 -26.53
C LYS A 252 41.63 25.44 -25.65
N ILE A 253 42.21 24.43 -24.98
CA ILE A 253 41.47 23.56 -24.05
C ILE A 253 40.96 24.37 -22.85
N ASN A 254 41.79 25.26 -22.29
CA ASN A 254 41.36 26.11 -21.17
C ASN A 254 40.27 27.09 -21.57
N GLU A 255 40.33 27.66 -22.77
CA GLU A 255 39.28 28.54 -23.31
C GLU A 255 37.95 27.79 -23.44
N ASN A 256 37.96 26.61 -24.09
CA ASN A 256 36.76 25.78 -24.22
C ASN A 256 36.22 25.31 -22.86
N ASN A 257 37.09 24.93 -21.92
CA ASN A 257 36.66 24.50 -20.58
C ASN A 257 36.00 25.64 -19.80
N LYS A 258 36.43 26.88 -20.02
CA LYS A 258 35.83 28.04 -19.36
C LYS A 258 34.43 28.31 -19.90
N GLU A 259 34.24 28.25 -21.22
CA GLU A 259 32.92 28.36 -21.84
C GLU A 259 31.97 27.27 -21.33
N LEU A 260 32.43 26.02 -21.30
CA LEU A 260 31.64 24.89 -20.80
C LEU A 260 31.28 25.04 -19.30
N HIS A 261 32.20 25.59 -18.50
CA HIS A 261 31.96 25.83 -17.08
C HIS A 261 30.87 26.88 -16.85
N ASP A 262 30.90 27.97 -17.63
CA ASP A 262 29.92 29.04 -17.56
C ASP A 262 28.52 28.54 -17.99
N GLU A 263 28.43 27.72 -19.04
CA GLU A 263 27.18 27.06 -19.47
C GLU A 263 26.59 26.15 -18.36
N VAL A 264 27.43 25.32 -17.74
CA VAL A 264 27.00 24.41 -16.66
C VAL A 264 26.53 25.19 -15.43
N ILE A 265 27.13 26.34 -15.12
CA ILE A 265 26.67 27.21 -14.02
C ILE A 265 25.27 27.76 -14.34
N GLU A 266 25.05 28.26 -15.57
CA GLU A 266 23.76 28.80 -15.99
C GLU A 266 22.66 27.74 -15.97
N GLU A 267 22.95 26.54 -16.47
CA GLU A 267 22.01 25.41 -16.48
C GLU A 267 21.68 24.95 -15.06
N ASN A 268 22.67 24.88 -14.16
CA ASN A 268 22.44 24.58 -12.75
C ASN A 268 21.58 25.64 -12.03
N ALA A 269 21.73 26.92 -12.40
CA ALA A 269 20.88 27.98 -11.85
C ALA A 269 19.41 27.81 -12.28
N LYS A 270 19.17 27.47 -13.56
CA LYS A 270 17.84 27.13 -14.10
C LYS A 270 17.27 25.88 -13.42
N MET A 271 18.08 24.86 -13.18
CA MET A 271 17.62 23.63 -12.55
C MET A 271 17.26 23.84 -11.08
N LYS A 272 18.02 24.67 -10.35
CA LYS A 272 17.70 25.07 -8.97
C LYS A 272 16.39 25.84 -8.86
N SER A 273 16.08 26.74 -9.81
CA SER A 273 14.80 27.45 -9.81
C SER A 273 13.63 26.50 -10.09
N LEU A 274 13.79 25.55 -11.01
CA LEU A 274 12.81 24.51 -11.29
C LEU A 274 12.54 23.61 -10.08
N ILE A 275 13.58 23.19 -9.37
CA ILE A 275 13.45 22.38 -8.15
C ILE A 275 12.64 23.12 -7.09
N LYS A 276 12.86 24.43 -6.89
CA LYS A 276 12.07 25.24 -5.95
C LYS A 276 10.59 25.28 -6.33
N VAL A 277 10.27 25.40 -7.62
CA VAL A 277 8.87 25.38 -8.11
C VAL A 277 8.23 24.02 -7.83
N LEU A 278 8.93 22.92 -8.15
CA LEU A 278 8.43 21.56 -7.90
C LEU A 278 8.23 21.28 -6.41
N GLN A 279 9.13 21.76 -5.55
CA GLN A 279 8.98 21.64 -4.09
C GLN A 279 7.73 22.36 -3.58
N SER A 280 7.44 23.56 -4.08
CA SER A 280 6.19 24.27 -3.77
C SER A 280 4.97 23.45 -4.18
N GLN A 281 4.97 22.90 -5.40
CA GLN A 281 3.86 22.07 -5.90
C GLN A 281 3.65 20.81 -5.06
N ILE A 282 4.73 20.13 -4.65
CA ILE A 282 4.63 18.97 -3.75
C ILE A 282 3.96 19.36 -2.44
N THR A 283 4.32 20.52 -1.89
CA THR A 283 3.76 21.01 -0.62
C THR A 283 2.26 21.30 -0.77
N ASP A 284 1.85 21.89 -1.90
CA ASP A 284 0.44 22.12 -2.23
C ASP A 284 -0.33 20.79 -2.40
N PHE A 285 0.28 19.79 -3.04
CA PHE A 285 -0.29 18.45 -3.17
C PHE A 285 -0.46 17.73 -1.82
N GLU A 286 0.53 17.85 -0.92
CA GLU A 286 0.44 17.28 0.42
C GLU A 286 -0.71 17.89 1.22
N LEU A 287 -0.86 19.23 1.16
CA LEU A 287 -1.99 19.93 1.78
C LEU A 287 -3.34 19.50 1.20
N MET A 288 -3.41 19.29 -0.11
CA MET A 288 -4.62 18.82 -0.78
C MET A 288 -4.95 17.38 -0.41
N ASN A 289 -3.94 16.52 -0.27
CA ASN A 289 -4.10 15.13 0.13
C ASN A 289 -4.58 15.00 1.59
N ASP A 290 -4.07 15.82 2.51
CA ASP A 290 -4.55 15.85 3.91
C ASP A 290 -6.03 16.26 3.99
N LYS A 291 -6.45 17.25 3.18
CA LYS A 291 -7.86 17.62 3.05
C LYS A 291 -8.71 16.45 2.53
N PHE A 292 -8.23 15.76 1.49
CA PHE A 292 -8.93 14.62 0.91
C PHE A 292 -9.06 13.46 1.90
N GLN A 293 -8.01 13.14 2.66
CA GLN A 293 -8.06 12.10 3.70
C GLN A 293 -9.09 12.42 4.80
N LYS A 294 -9.23 13.69 5.19
CA LYS A 294 -10.26 14.14 6.14
C LYS A 294 -11.66 13.95 5.57
N GLU A 295 -11.88 14.25 4.29
CA GLU A 295 -13.16 14.02 3.62
C GLU A 295 -13.51 12.53 3.48
N VAL A 296 -12.53 11.69 3.14
CA VAL A 296 -12.69 10.23 3.10
C VAL A 296 -13.11 9.71 4.49
N SER A 297 -12.40 10.10 5.54
CA SER A 297 -12.71 9.69 6.91
C SER A 297 -14.13 10.12 7.33
N ARG A 298 -14.54 11.34 6.96
CA ARG A 298 -15.91 11.84 7.21
C ARG A 298 -16.95 11.01 6.45
N THR A 299 -16.67 10.66 5.20
CA THR A 299 -17.58 9.86 4.37
C THR A 299 -17.73 8.44 4.90
N GLU A 300 -16.63 7.83 5.36
CA GLU A 300 -16.67 6.52 6.02
C GLU A 300 -17.50 6.54 7.31
N GLN A 301 -17.40 7.61 8.10
CA GLN A 301 -18.23 7.78 9.30
C GLN A 301 -19.72 7.88 8.94
N ILE A 302 -20.08 8.73 7.96
CA ILE A 302 -21.46 8.85 7.47
C ILE A 302 -21.99 7.50 6.99
N LYS A 303 -21.15 6.71 6.29
CA LYS A 303 -21.54 5.37 5.83
C LYS A 303 -21.84 4.42 6.99
N LYS A 304 -21.03 4.43 8.05
CA LYS A 304 -21.28 3.62 9.26
C LYS A 304 -22.56 4.04 9.97
N ASP A 305 -22.80 5.34 10.08
CA ASP A 305 -24.02 5.87 10.70
C ASP A 305 -25.25 5.42 9.90
N PHE A 306 -25.20 5.51 8.56
CA PHE A 306 -26.28 5.04 7.68
C PHE A 306 -26.50 3.53 7.75
N GLU A 307 -25.45 2.72 7.84
CA GLU A 307 -25.56 1.27 8.04
C GLU A 307 -26.20 0.90 9.38
N THR A 308 -25.97 1.72 10.41
CA THR A 308 -26.57 1.56 11.74
C THR A 308 -28.05 1.90 11.69
N GLU A 309 -28.40 3.06 11.15
CA GLU A 309 -29.80 3.50 11.00
C GLU A 309 -30.60 2.51 10.14
N LYS A 310 -30.00 1.97 9.07
CA LYS A 310 -30.61 0.92 8.24
C LYS A 310 -30.92 -0.35 9.04
N LYS A 311 -30.02 -0.77 9.94
CA LYS A 311 -30.26 -1.95 10.80
C LYS A 311 -31.37 -1.70 11.80
N GLU A 312 -31.41 -0.52 12.41
CA GLU A 312 -32.47 -0.12 13.33
C GLU A 312 -33.84 -0.08 12.63
N LEU A 313 -33.89 0.50 11.43
CA LEU A 313 -35.10 0.54 10.62
C LEU A 313 -35.59 -0.87 10.26
N LEU A 314 -34.69 -1.78 9.90
CA LEU A 314 -35.03 -3.17 9.59
C LEU A 314 -35.59 -3.90 10.82
N GLN A 315 -34.98 -3.72 12.00
CA GLN A 315 -35.50 -4.30 13.24
C GLN A 315 -36.87 -3.74 13.60
N PHE A 316 -37.07 -2.44 13.43
CA PHE A 316 -38.38 -1.80 13.62
C PHE A 316 -39.43 -2.37 12.65
N HIS A 317 -39.07 -2.58 11.39
CA HIS A 317 -39.97 -3.14 10.38
C HIS A 317 -40.38 -4.59 10.71
N LEU A 318 -39.42 -5.43 11.11
CA LEU A 318 -39.70 -6.81 11.54
C LEU A 318 -40.63 -6.85 12.75
N LYS A 319 -40.40 -6.00 13.75
CA LYS A 319 -41.27 -5.89 14.93
C LYS A 319 -42.70 -5.46 14.55
N ASN A 320 -42.84 -4.58 13.57
CA ASN A 320 -44.16 -4.18 13.08
C ASN A 320 -44.86 -5.30 12.31
N GLU A 321 -44.14 -6.09 11.51
CA GLU A 321 -44.71 -7.27 10.85
C GLU A 321 -45.19 -8.30 11.88
N ASP A 322 -44.41 -8.56 12.93
CA ASP A 322 -44.81 -9.45 14.03
C ASP A 322 -46.07 -8.94 14.74
N ASN A 323 -46.15 -7.63 14.99
CA ASN A 323 -47.35 -7.00 15.57
C ASN A 323 -48.57 -7.13 14.66
N ILE A 324 -48.42 -6.88 13.36
CA ILE A 324 -49.51 -7.04 12.37
C ILE A 324 -49.98 -8.50 12.33
N ASN A 325 -49.05 -9.45 12.34
CA ASN A 325 -49.38 -10.88 12.36
C ASN A 325 -50.12 -11.28 13.64
N SER A 326 -49.73 -10.73 14.80
CA SER A 326 -50.44 -10.94 16.07
C SER A 326 -51.85 -10.38 16.03
N LEU A 327 -52.01 -9.13 15.58
CA LEU A 327 -53.32 -8.49 15.42
C LEU A 327 -54.23 -9.26 14.46
N ASN A 328 -53.69 -9.77 13.35
CA ASN A 328 -54.46 -10.57 12.41
C ASN A 328 -54.96 -11.88 13.03
N LYS A 329 -54.18 -12.52 13.92
CA LYS A 329 -54.65 -13.70 14.68
C LYS A 329 -55.79 -13.32 15.61
N GLU A 330 -55.66 -12.25 16.38
CA GLU A 330 -56.71 -11.75 17.28
C GLU A 330 -58.00 -11.41 16.51
N ILE A 331 -57.89 -10.75 15.36
CA ILE A 331 -59.03 -10.47 14.48
C ILE A 331 -59.69 -11.77 14.01
N THR A 332 -58.91 -12.78 13.67
CA THR A 332 -59.43 -14.07 13.22
C THR A 332 -60.17 -14.80 14.35
N GLU A 333 -59.62 -14.78 15.57
CA GLU A 333 -60.26 -15.34 16.77
C GLU A 333 -61.57 -14.63 17.10
N MET A 334 -61.57 -13.29 17.11
CA MET A 334 -62.78 -12.49 17.33
C MET A 334 -63.86 -12.76 16.29
N ASN A 335 -63.50 -12.93 15.02
CA ASN A 335 -64.44 -13.30 13.97
C ASN A 335 -65.06 -14.69 14.20
N ASN A 336 -64.28 -15.64 14.71
CA ASN A 336 -64.80 -16.97 15.05
C ASN A 336 -65.78 -16.91 16.23
N ILE A 337 -65.46 -16.13 17.26
CA ILE A 337 -66.36 -15.89 18.40
C ILE A 337 -67.66 -15.26 17.90
N LEU A 338 -67.58 -14.21 17.08
CA LEU A 338 -68.76 -13.52 16.55
C LEU A 338 -69.66 -14.47 15.76
N LYS A 339 -69.10 -15.35 14.92
CA LYS A 339 -69.86 -16.38 14.21
C LYS A 339 -70.55 -17.37 15.16
N ALA A 340 -69.87 -17.80 16.23
CA ALA A 340 -70.45 -18.71 17.21
C ALA A 340 -71.64 -18.05 17.94
N THR A 341 -71.47 -16.81 18.41
CA THR A 341 -72.54 -16.05 19.07
C THR A 341 -73.72 -15.79 18.13
N GLN A 342 -73.46 -15.50 16.85
CA GLN A 342 -74.52 -15.32 15.85
C GLN A 342 -75.34 -16.60 15.65
N ASN A 343 -74.69 -17.76 15.64
CA ASN A 343 -75.37 -19.05 15.55
C ASN A 343 -76.23 -19.33 16.78
N GLU A 344 -75.73 -19.03 17.99
CA GLU A 344 -76.50 -19.16 19.23
C GLU A 344 -77.73 -18.24 19.25
N LEU A 345 -77.58 -17.00 18.76
CA LEU A 345 -78.68 -16.05 18.65
C LEU A 345 -79.78 -16.58 17.70
N ASN A 346 -79.39 -17.12 16.55
CA ASN A 346 -80.34 -17.70 15.59
C ASN A 346 -81.11 -18.87 16.21
N LEU A 347 -80.42 -19.78 16.91
CA LEU A 347 -81.02 -20.90 17.65
C LEU A 347 -82.01 -20.42 18.74
N SER A 348 -81.70 -19.33 19.44
CA SER A 348 -82.58 -18.75 20.45
C SER A 348 -83.85 -18.16 19.83
N ASN A 349 -83.72 -17.45 18.70
CA ASN A 349 -84.85 -16.86 17.97
C ASN A 349 -85.81 -17.94 17.40
N GLU A 350 -85.28 -19.06 16.90
CA GLU A 350 -86.09 -20.20 16.46
C GLU A 350 -86.94 -20.77 17.61
N LYS A 351 -86.36 -20.91 18.81
CA LYS A 351 -87.09 -21.37 20.01
C LYS A 351 -88.19 -20.39 20.42
N LEU A 352 -87.92 -19.09 20.36
CA LEU A 352 -88.89 -18.04 20.70
C LEU A 352 -90.10 -18.07 19.74
N THR A 353 -89.83 -18.30 18.45
CA THR A 353 -90.85 -18.44 17.41
C THR A 353 -91.72 -19.67 17.63
N TYR A 354 -91.13 -20.79 18.06
CA TYR A 354 -91.86 -22.00 18.45
C TYR A 354 -92.81 -21.73 19.62
N PHE A 355 -92.34 -21.09 20.70
CA PHE A 355 -93.17 -20.76 21.86
C PHE A 355 -94.33 -19.80 21.53
N GLN A 356 -94.11 -18.83 20.63
CA GLN A 356 -95.17 -17.90 20.23
C GLN A 356 -96.29 -18.56 19.41
N ASN A 357 -95.97 -19.63 18.68
CA ASN A 357 -96.93 -20.37 17.88
C ASN A 357 -97.74 -21.41 18.69
N GLU A 358 -97.16 -21.95 19.78
CA GLU A 358 -97.83 -22.96 20.62
C GLU A 358 -98.87 -22.35 21.59
N PHE A 359 -98.75 -21.05 21.92
CA PHE A 359 -99.60 -20.36 22.91
C PHE A 359 -100.66 -19.41 22.32
N ARG A 360 -101.00 -19.51 21.03
CA ARG A 360 -102.08 -18.72 20.40
C ARG A 360 -103.13 -19.61 19.72
N ALA A 361 -103.91 -20.29 20.54
CA ALA A 361 -105.23 -20.78 20.15
C ALA A 361 -106.27 -20.28 21.16
N GLU A 362 -107.19 -19.45 20.66
CA GLU A 362 -108.51 -19.13 21.20
C GLU A 362 -108.64 -18.25 22.47
N GLU A 363 -108.96 -16.96 22.27
CA GLU A 363 -109.80 -16.22 23.22
C GLU A 363 -110.89 -15.42 22.47
N ASN A 364 -112.11 -15.98 22.45
CA ASN A 364 -113.38 -15.28 22.28
C ASN A 364 -114.10 -15.39 23.63
N ASN A 365 -114.01 -14.39 24.51
CA ASN A 365 -114.58 -14.47 25.87
C ASN A 365 -115.29 -13.18 26.33
N ASP A 366 -116.24 -12.67 25.54
CA ASP A 366 -117.18 -11.63 25.99
C ASP A 366 -118.56 -12.26 26.26
N ARG A 367 -118.85 -12.72 27.49
CA ARG A 367 -120.16 -13.34 27.83
C ARG A 367 -121.03 -12.54 28.82
N ILE A 368 -120.53 -11.46 29.45
CA ILE A 368 -121.25 -10.75 30.52
C ILE A 368 -121.13 -9.22 30.38
N ALA A 369 -122.25 -8.51 30.59
CA ALA A 369 -122.28 -7.05 30.69
C ALA A 369 -122.92 -6.57 32.01
N VAL A 370 -122.50 -5.39 32.49
CA VAL A 370 -122.97 -4.77 33.74
C VAL A 370 -123.38 -3.32 33.49
N ILE A 371 -124.55 -2.93 34.01
CA ILE A 371 -125.07 -1.57 33.98
C ILE A 371 -125.02 -0.98 35.39
N CYS A 372 -124.26 0.11 35.55
CA CYS A 372 -124.07 0.80 36.82
C CYS A 372 -124.66 2.21 36.79
N ALA A 373 -124.99 2.75 37.97
CA ALA A 373 -125.40 4.15 38.11
C ALA A 373 -124.24 5.09 37.72
N GLU A 374 -123.01 4.82 38.17
CA GLU A 374 -121.83 5.64 37.85
C GLU A 374 -120.74 4.83 37.16
N ASN A 375 -119.87 5.51 36.39
CA ASN A 375 -118.73 4.85 35.72
C ASN A 375 -117.71 4.40 36.77
N ASN A 376 -117.19 3.18 36.62
CA ASN A 376 -116.32 2.57 37.61
C ASN A 376 -115.08 2.00 36.96
N ASP A 377 -114.09 2.86 36.75
CA ASP A 377 -112.86 2.48 36.04
C ASP A 377 -112.10 1.34 36.75
N PHE A 378 -112.26 1.19 38.07
CA PHE A 378 -111.69 0.07 38.82
C PHE A 378 -112.29 -1.28 38.43
N LEU A 379 -113.56 -1.34 38.03
CA LEU A 379 -114.18 -2.60 37.64
C LEU A 379 -113.46 -3.23 36.42
N LYS A 380 -113.04 -2.40 35.46
CA LYS A 380 -112.29 -2.83 34.26
C LYS A 380 -110.87 -3.30 34.56
N VAL A 381 -110.28 -2.85 35.68
CA VAL A 381 -108.96 -3.31 36.11
C VAL A 381 -109.03 -4.74 36.66
N PHE A 382 -110.08 -5.05 37.42
CA PHE A 382 -110.26 -6.38 38.01
C PHE A 382 -110.91 -7.38 37.05
N TYR A 383 -111.76 -6.90 36.14
CA TYR A 383 -112.47 -7.71 35.15
C TYR A 383 -112.46 -7.03 33.79
N SER A 384 -111.35 -7.14 33.05
CA SER A 384 -111.18 -6.55 31.72
C SER A 384 -112.10 -7.19 30.66
N GLU A 385 -112.58 -8.39 30.94
CA GLU A 385 -113.48 -9.19 30.12
C GLU A 385 -114.97 -8.80 30.26
N ILE A 386 -115.32 -7.91 31.19
CA ILE A 386 -116.71 -7.49 31.44
C ILE A 386 -116.97 -6.13 30.78
N PHE A 387 -118.04 -6.08 29.97
CA PHE A 387 -118.50 -4.81 29.41
C PHE A 387 -119.30 -4.02 30.44
N GLN A 388 -118.88 -2.77 30.69
CA GLN A 388 -119.57 -1.86 31.61
C GLN A 388 -120.23 -0.71 30.84
N SER A 389 -121.51 -0.47 31.13
CA SER A 389 -122.29 0.69 30.68
C SER A 389 -122.79 1.49 31.89
N THR A 390 -122.94 2.81 31.73
CA THR A 390 -123.56 3.67 32.76
C THR A 390 -124.96 4.10 32.37
N HIS A 391 -125.77 4.55 33.33
CA HIS A 391 -127.13 5.01 33.07
C HIS A 391 -127.19 6.19 32.07
N ASP A 392 -126.27 7.16 32.18
CA ASP A 392 -126.18 8.30 31.25
C ASP A 392 -125.94 7.88 29.79
N LYS A 393 -125.28 6.73 29.59
CA LYS A 393 -124.94 6.19 28.26
C LYS A 393 -125.92 5.14 27.77
N TRP A 394 -126.95 4.82 28.57
CA TRP A 394 -127.91 3.75 28.28
C TRP A 394 -128.51 3.88 26.87
N GLU A 395 -129.01 5.06 26.51
CA GLU A 395 -129.67 5.27 25.21
C GLU A 395 -128.73 5.05 24.00
N ILE A 396 -127.42 5.28 24.19
CA ILE A 396 -126.41 5.16 23.13
C ILE A 396 -125.84 3.73 23.07
N GLU A 397 -125.67 3.08 24.22
CA GLU A 397 -124.95 1.80 24.32
C GLU A 397 -125.87 0.57 24.39
N LYS A 398 -127.20 0.76 24.58
CA LYS A 398 -128.16 -0.34 24.68
C LYS A 398 -128.15 -1.32 23.50
N GLU A 399 -127.86 -0.87 22.28
CA GLU A 399 -127.74 -1.77 21.12
C GLU A 399 -126.51 -2.68 21.21
N LYS A 400 -125.39 -2.19 21.77
CA LYS A 400 -124.18 -3.01 21.96
C LYS A 400 -124.41 -4.12 22.98
N LEU A 401 -125.32 -3.90 23.93
CA LEU A 401 -125.67 -4.88 24.97
C LEU A 401 -126.34 -6.14 24.42
N THR A 402 -126.91 -6.09 23.21
CA THR A 402 -127.52 -7.27 22.56
C THR A 402 -126.52 -8.39 22.27
N LYS A 403 -125.22 -8.10 22.26
CA LYS A 403 -124.15 -9.09 22.01
C LYS A 403 -123.84 -9.97 23.23
N TYR A 404 -124.32 -9.62 24.43
CA TYR A 404 -124.00 -10.32 25.67
C TYR A 404 -125.14 -11.22 26.10
N SER A 405 -124.79 -12.42 26.55
CA SER A 405 -125.77 -13.44 26.99
C SER A 405 -126.47 -13.10 28.32
N PHE A 406 -125.83 -12.31 29.18
CA PHE A 406 -126.36 -11.97 30.50
C PHE A 406 -125.99 -10.54 30.91
N ILE A 407 -126.97 -9.81 31.46
CA ILE A 407 -126.82 -8.41 31.89
C ILE A 407 -127.16 -8.25 33.38
N TYR A 408 -126.23 -7.69 34.16
CA TYR A 408 -126.47 -7.33 35.56
C TYR A 408 -126.80 -5.85 35.69
N ILE A 409 -127.92 -5.50 36.34
CA ILE A 409 -128.39 -4.12 36.49
C ILE A 409 -128.36 -3.70 37.96
N GLN A 410 -127.60 -2.65 38.27
CA GLN A 410 -127.56 -2.06 39.61
C GLN A 410 -128.85 -1.28 39.88
N ARG A 411 -129.59 -1.62 40.96
CA ARG A 411 -130.84 -0.95 41.31
C ARG A 411 -130.64 0.37 42.05
N ASP A 412 -129.64 0.44 42.93
CA ASP A 412 -129.35 1.63 43.72
C ASP A 412 -128.77 2.74 42.83
N GLY A 413 -129.39 3.93 42.89
CA GLY A 413 -129.01 5.10 42.08
C GLY A 413 -129.74 5.24 40.74
N LEU A 414 -130.58 4.27 40.35
CA LEU A 414 -131.45 4.38 39.17
C LEU A 414 -132.89 4.71 39.56
N ASP A 415 -133.54 5.57 38.77
CA ASP A 415 -134.96 5.84 38.95
C ASP A 415 -135.82 4.63 38.52
N SER A 416 -137.04 4.53 39.05
CA SER A 416 -137.92 3.38 38.79
C SER A 416 -138.35 3.27 37.33
N ASN A 417 -138.41 4.39 36.60
CA ASN A 417 -138.78 4.41 35.18
C ASN A 417 -137.64 3.86 34.32
N MET A 418 -136.37 4.19 34.63
CA MET A 418 -135.19 3.68 33.97
C MET A 418 -135.04 2.17 34.18
N ILE A 419 -135.22 1.70 35.42
CA ILE A 419 -135.19 0.26 35.71
C ILE A 419 -136.25 -0.46 34.88
N TYR A 420 -137.47 0.09 34.80
CA TYR A 420 -138.54 -0.47 33.98
C TYR A 420 -138.16 -0.50 32.50
N ASN A 421 -137.64 0.60 31.95
CA ASN A 421 -137.20 0.71 30.55
C ASN A 421 -136.07 -0.28 30.21
N MET A 422 -135.07 -0.44 31.08
CA MET A 422 -133.98 -1.40 30.89
C MET A 422 -134.50 -2.84 30.92
N SER A 423 -135.46 -3.13 31.80
CA SER A 423 -136.08 -4.45 31.94
C SER A 423 -136.93 -4.82 30.73
N GLU A 424 -137.72 -3.88 30.21
CA GLU A 424 -138.50 -4.03 28.98
C GLU A 424 -137.58 -4.29 27.78
N PHE A 425 -136.49 -3.53 27.68
CA PHE A 425 -135.50 -3.74 26.62
C PHE A 425 -134.88 -5.14 26.67
N CYS A 426 -134.45 -5.60 27.85
CA CYS A 426 -133.86 -6.93 28.00
C CYS A 426 -134.88 -8.02 27.64
N LYS A 427 -136.13 -7.90 28.10
CA LYS A 427 -137.23 -8.82 27.74
C LYS A 427 -137.51 -8.83 26.23
N LYS A 428 -137.58 -7.67 25.60
CA LYS A 428 -137.86 -7.54 24.16
C LYS A 428 -136.78 -8.20 23.30
N ASN A 429 -135.54 -8.21 23.78
CA ASN A 429 -134.38 -8.78 23.07
C ASN A 429 -134.00 -10.19 23.56
N ASN A 430 -134.84 -10.86 24.37
CA ASN A 430 -134.54 -12.18 24.96
C ASN A 430 -133.20 -12.25 25.72
N LEU A 431 -132.81 -11.18 26.39
CA LEU A 431 -131.60 -11.14 27.20
C LEU A 431 -131.91 -11.56 28.63
N ASN A 432 -131.11 -12.46 29.19
CA ASN A 432 -131.19 -12.79 30.60
C ASN A 432 -130.65 -11.63 31.43
N TYR A 433 -131.41 -11.17 32.42
CA TYR A 433 -130.98 -10.09 33.28
C TYR A 433 -131.33 -10.33 34.74
N SER A 434 -130.52 -9.76 35.63
CA SER A 434 -130.80 -9.78 37.07
C SER A 434 -130.45 -8.45 37.72
N TYR A 435 -131.14 -8.17 38.83
CA TYR A 435 -130.89 -6.96 39.59
C TYR A 435 -130.03 -7.26 40.80
N PHE A 436 -129.13 -6.33 41.11
CA PHE A 436 -128.39 -6.34 42.37
C PHE A 436 -128.41 -4.96 43.01
N ILE A 437 -128.22 -4.94 44.33
CA ILE A 437 -128.15 -3.73 45.15
C ILE A 437 -126.69 -3.57 45.55
N ALA A 438 -126.11 -2.41 45.24
CA ALA A 438 -124.74 -2.03 45.61
C ALA A 438 -124.68 -0.51 45.75
N LYS A 439 -124.12 -0.02 46.86
CA LYS A 439 -124.02 1.41 47.19
C LYS A 439 -122.65 2.03 46.88
N GLY A 440 -121.69 1.22 46.43
CA GLY A 440 -120.35 1.70 46.03
C GLY A 440 -119.50 0.65 45.31
N THR A 441 -118.33 1.06 44.81
CA THR A 441 -117.41 0.24 43.97
C THR A 441 -117.05 -1.11 44.55
N LYS A 442 -116.72 -1.16 45.84
CA LYS A 442 -116.34 -2.41 46.52
C LYS A 442 -117.48 -3.43 46.45
N GLU A 443 -118.70 -3.01 46.74
CA GLU A 443 -119.88 -3.88 46.71
C GLU A 443 -120.20 -4.33 45.28
N ILE A 444 -119.99 -3.47 44.27
CA ILE A 444 -120.16 -3.85 42.85
C ILE A 444 -119.19 -4.98 42.48
N ILE A 445 -117.91 -4.83 42.82
CA ILE A 445 -116.87 -5.84 42.55
C ILE A 445 -117.21 -7.16 43.26
N GLU A 446 -117.56 -7.11 44.54
CA GLU A 446 -117.92 -8.31 45.32
C GLU A 446 -119.16 -9.02 44.77
N ARG A 447 -120.18 -8.28 44.34
CA ARG A 447 -121.39 -8.85 43.75
C ARG A 447 -121.11 -9.50 42.41
N ILE A 448 -120.31 -8.87 41.55
CA ILE A 448 -119.92 -9.45 40.26
C ILE A 448 -119.05 -10.70 40.47
N ALA A 449 -118.11 -10.67 41.42
CA ALA A 449 -117.30 -11.83 41.79
C ALA A 449 -118.17 -13.02 42.23
N TYR A 450 -119.16 -12.76 43.11
CA TYR A 450 -120.11 -13.76 43.57
C TYR A 450 -120.95 -14.34 42.43
N HIS A 451 -121.44 -13.48 41.53
CA HIS A 451 -122.22 -13.92 40.37
C HIS A 451 -121.38 -14.69 39.35
N LYS A 452 -120.11 -14.35 39.16
CA LYS A 452 -119.17 -15.09 38.31
C LYS A 452 -118.88 -16.48 38.87
N LEU A 453 -118.67 -16.61 40.18
CA LEU A 453 -118.54 -17.91 40.86
C LEU A 453 -119.78 -18.80 40.65
N ASN A 454 -120.97 -18.24 40.85
CA ASN A 454 -122.21 -19.00 40.65
C ASN A 454 -122.47 -19.38 39.17
N LEU A 455 -121.95 -18.62 38.20
CA LEU A 455 -122.03 -18.97 36.78
C LEU A 455 -121.02 -20.07 36.39
N MET A 456 -119.90 -20.19 37.11
CA MET A 456 -118.91 -21.26 36.95
C MET A 456 -119.33 -22.57 37.64
N GLU A 457 -120.23 -22.53 38.64
CA GLU A 457 -120.77 -23.73 39.31
C GLU A 457 -122.01 -24.32 38.60
N VAL A 458 -122.53 -23.66 37.55
CA VAL A 458 -123.70 -24.12 36.76
C VAL A 458 -123.31 -24.42 35.29
N GLN A 459 -122.01 -24.44 34.98
CA GLN A 459 -121.43 -25.00 33.74
C GLN A 459 -120.58 -26.22 34.10
#